data_AF-A0A4Q4TA94-F1
#
_entry.id   AF-A0A4Q4TA94-F1
#
_cell.length_a   1.000
_cell.length_b   1.000
_cell.length_c   1.000
_cell.angle_alpha   90.00
_cell.angle_beta   90.00
_cell.angle_gamma   90.00
#
_symmetry.space_group_name_H-M   'P 1'
#
loop_
_entity.id
_entity.type
_entity.pdbx_description
1 polymer ?
#
loop_
_entity_poly.entity_id
_entity_poly.type
_entity_poly.pdbx_seq_one_letter_code
_entity_poly.pdbx_strand_id
1 'polypeptide(L)'
;MSNRQAALSLYRRSLKLALDWAVHRHLWRGQALYIRSLFEANRNITDTRKQRALLRETEKLLETWKHPDPYCHPTAPGGSKYERNLPVHNTAPPPPLKF
;
A
#
# COMPACT_ATOMS: atom_id res chain seq x y z
N MET A 1 12.05 -5.81 7.71
CA MET A 1 10.62 -5.88 8.12
C MET A 1 10.32 -7.23 8.73
N SER A 2 9.54 -7.30 9.80
CA SER A 2 9.03 -8.55 10.36
C SER A 2 8.04 -9.23 9.40
N ASN A 3 7.92 -10.56 9.41
CA ASN A 3 6.93 -11.30 8.61
C ASN A 3 5.51 -10.78 8.83
N ARG A 4 5.17 -10.36 10.05
CA ARG A 4 3.87 -9.74 10.37
C ARG A 4 3.67 -8.41 9.64
N GLN A 5 4.69 -7.55 9.63
CA GLN A 5 4.64 -6.27 8.91
C GLN A 5 4.54 -6.50 7.40
N ALA A 6 5.27 -7.47 6.87
CA ALA A 6 5.20 -7.84 5.46
C ALA A 6 3.81 -8.33 5.06
N ALA A 7 3.20 -9.22 5.86
CA ALA A 7 1.84 -9.71 5.63
C ALA A 7 0.80 -8.58 5.67
N LEU A 8 0.89 -7.66 6.64
CA LEU A 8 -0.01 -6.51 6.73
C LEU A 8 0.16 -5.54 5.56
N SER A 9 1.40 -5.31 5.11
CA SER A 9 1.69 -4.50 3.92
C SER A 9 1.10 -5.13 2.67
N LEU A 10 1.32 -6.44 2.46
CA LEU A 10 0.73 -7.21 1.36
C LEU A 10 -0.79 -7.13 1.36
N TYR A 11 -1.44 -7.35 2.51
CA TYR A 11 -2.89 -7.26 2.63
C TYR A 11 -3.43 -5.89 2.20
N ARG A 12 -2.82 -4.80 2.66
CA ARG A 12 -3.20 -3.43 2.27
C ARG A 12 -3.03 -3.21 0.77
N ARG A 13 -1.93 -3.70 0.19
CA ARG A 13 -1.66 -3.59 -1.25
C ARG A 13 -2.63 -4.42 -2.07
N SER A 14 -2.98 -5.64 -1.64
CA SER A 14 -3.99 -6.48 -2.31
C SER A 14 -5.36 -5.81 -2.36
N LEU A 15 -5.81 -5.22 -1.25
CA LEU A 15 -7.08 -4.49 -1.20
C LEU A 15 -7.08 -3.24 -2.09
N LYS A 16 -5.95 -2.51 -2.12
CA LYS A 16 -5.77 -1.35 -3.00
C LYS A 16 -5.79 -1.77 -4.47
N LEU A 17 -5.01 -2.77 -4.85
CA LEU A 17 -4.94 -3.27 -6.23
C LEU A 17 -6.30 -3.78 -6.71
N ALA A 18 -7.03 -4.51 -5.87
CA ALA A 18 -8.39 -4.94 -6.19
C ALA A 18 -9.34 -3.74 -6.38
N LEU A 19 -9.13 -2.64 -5.65
CA LEU A 19 -9.91 -1.42 -5.83
C LEU A 19 -9.53 -0.66 -7.10
N ASP A 20 -8.24 -0.62 -7.44
CA ASP A 20 -7.76 0.04 -8.66
C ASP A 20 -8.42 -0.57 -9.91
N TRP A 21 -8.65 -1.88 -9.92
CA TRP A 21 -9.42 -2.57 -10.97
C TRP A 21 -10.94 -2.44 -10.82
N ALA A 22 -11.47 -2.52 -9.59
CA ALA A 22 -12.91 -2.50 -9.34
C ALA A 22 -13.43 -1.07 -9.11
N VAL A 23 -13.83 -0.40 -10.20
CA VAL A 23 -14.39 0.96 -10.18
C VAL A 23 -15.57 1.10 -9.21
N HIS A 24 -16.46 0.10 -9.15
CA HIS A 24 -17.65 0.14 -8.31
C HIS A 24 -17.48 -0.52 -6.93
N ARG A 25 -17.93 0.17 -5.88
CA ARG A 25 -17.76 -0.25 -4.47
C ARG A 25 -18.50 -1.51 -4.07
N HIS A 26 -19.66 -1.79 -4.66
CA HIS A 26 -20.41 -3.01 -4.36
C HIS A 26 -19.69 -4.26 -4.87
N LEU A 27 -19.11 -4.20 -6.08
CA LEU A 27 -18.28 -5.28 -6.63
C LEU A 27 -17.00 -5.47 -5.81
N TRP A 28 -16.31 -4.36 -5.49
CA TRP A 28 -15.08 -4.41 -4.72
C TRP A 28 -15.27 -5.05 -3.34
N ARG A 29 -16.42 -4.84 -2.67
CA ARG A 29 -16.67 -5.43 -1.34
C ARG A 29 -16.63 -6.95 -1.34
N GLY A 30 -17.19 -7.60 -2.37
CA GLY A 30 -17.11 -9.05 -2.51
C GLY A 30 -15.67 -9.54 -2.65
N GLN A 31 -14.89 -8.87 -3.50
CA GLN A 31 -13.46 -9.17 -3.69
C GLN A 31 -12.65 -8.93 -2.40
N ALA A 32 -12.92 -7.85 -1.67
CA ALA A 32 -12.23 -7.53 -0.42
C ALA A 32 -12.47 -8.59 0.67
N LEU A 33 -13.72 -9.09 0.80
CA LEU A 33 -14.05 -10.18 1.71
C LEU A 33 -13.35 -11.48 1.31
N TYR A 34 -13.31 -11.79 0.01
CA TYR A 34 -12.58 -12.94 -0.50
C TYR A 34 -11.09 -12.86 -0.19
N ILE A 35 -10.43 -11.73 -0.48
CA ILE A 35 -9.02 -11.50 -0.12
C ILE A 35 -8.81 -11.69 1.38
N ARG A 36 -9.68 -11.13 2.23
CA ARG A 36 -9.58 -11.32 3.68
C ARG A 36 -9.65 -12.80 4.07
N SER A 37 -10.55 -13.56 3.47
CA SER A 37 -10.69 -15.00 3.76
C SER A 37 -9.40 -15.77 3.45
N LEU A 38 -8.70 -15.43 2.38
CA LEU A 38 -7.41 -16.04 2.00
C LEU A 38 -6.32 -15.75 3.04
N PHE A 39 -6.25 -14.52 3.56
CA PHE A 39 -5.28 -14.16 4.59
C PHE A 39 -5.61 -14.81 5.94
N GLU A 40 -6.89 -14.88 6.32
CA GLU A 40 -7.33 -15.54 7.57
C GLU A 40 -7.06 -17.05 7.54
N ALA A 41 -7.26 -17.71 6.39
CA ALA A 41 -6.95 -19.14 6.22
C ALA A 41 -5.47 -19.47 6.51
N ASN A 42 -4.56 -18.53 6.25
CA ASN A 42 -3.12 -18.71 6.41
C ASN A 42 -2.57 -18.08 7.72
N ARG A 43 -3.44 -17.54 8.59
CA ARG A 43 -3.02 -16.75 9.76
C ARG A 43 -2.23 -17.54 10.80
N ASN A 44 -2.57 -18.81 10.98
CA ASN A 44 -2.05 -19.65 12.08
C ASN A 44 -0.85 -20.51 11.66
N ILE A 45 -0.25 -20.26 10.50
CA ILE A 45 0.95 -20.98 10.05
C ILE A 45 2.13 -20.56 10.92
N THR A 46 2.74 -21.51 11.63
CA THR A 46 3.90 -21.26 12.51
C THR A 46 5.24 -21.44 11.82
N ASP A 47 5.30 -22.29 10.79
CA ASP A 47 6.53 -22.54 10.03
C ASP A 47 6.97 -21.31 9.22
N THR A 48 8.12 -20.77 9.61
CA THR A 48 8.70 -19.57 8.99
C THR A 48 9.07 -19.75 7.51
N ARG A 49 9.43 -20.97 7.08
CA ARG A 49 9.76 -21.24 5.67
C ARG A 49 8.50 -21.16 4.82
N LYS A 50 7.41 -21.77 5.27
CA LYS A 50 6.09 -21.71 4.61
C LYS A 50 5.56 -20.27 4.57
N GLN A 51 5.66 -19.52 5.67
CA GLN A 51 5.28 -18.11 5.67
C GLN A 51 6.03 -17.32 4.58
N ARG A 52 7.35 -17.49 4.48
CA ARG A 52 8.15 -16.78 3.47
C ARG A 52 7.78 -17.20 2.04
N ALA A 53 7.49 -18.48 1.81
CA ALA A 53 7.04 -18.96 0.51
C ALA A 53 5.71 -18.29 0.11
N LEU A 54 4.72 -18.31 1.00
CA LEU A 54 3.43 -17.67 0.76
C LEU A 54 3.55 -16.16 0.49
N LEU A 55 4.37 -15.46 1.28
CA LEU A 55 4.60 -14.02 1.07
C LEU A 55 5.19 -13.75 -0.32
N ARG A 56 6.16 -14.56 -0.78
CA ARG A 56 6.76 -14.44 -2.12
C ARG A 56 5.75 -14.75 -3.23
N GLU A 57 4.92 -15.77 -3.05
CA GLU A 57 3.86 -16.12 -4.00
C GLU A 57 2.84 -14.98 -4.12
N THR A 58 2.40 -14.41 -3.00
CA THR A 58 1.50 -13.25 -3.02
C THR A 58 2.14 -12.02 -3.66
N GLU A 59 3.44 -11.79 -3.47
CA GLU A 59 4.15 -10.68 -4.14
C GLU A 59 4.15 -10.87 -5.66
N LYS A 60 4.44 -12.10 -6.13
CA LYS A 60 4.41 -12.45 -7.56
C LYS A 60 3.01 -12.25 -8.16
N LEU A 61 1.96 -12.63 -7.43
CA LEU A 61 0.59 -12.42 -7.85
C LEU A 61 0.27 -10.93 -7.98
N LEU A 62 0.63 -10.10 -7.00
CA LEU A 62 0.39 -8.67 -7.06
C LEU A 62 1.13 -7.99 -8.22
N GLU A 63 2.36 -8.41 -8.52
CA GLU A 63 3.10 -7.85 -9.65
C GLU A 63 2.49 -8.27 -10.99
N THR A 64 2.00 -9.51 -11.10
CA THR A 64 1.35 -10.01 -12.31
C THR A 64 0.05 -9.25 -12.62
N TRP A 65 -0.73 -8.92 -11.59
CA TRP A 65 -2.04 -8.28 -11.71
C TRP A 65 -2.01 -6.76 -11.48
N LYS A 66 -0.81 -6.17 -11.55
CA LYS A 66 -0.60 -4.75 -11.31
C LYS A 66 -1.38 -3.90 -12.30
N HIS A 67 -2.16 -2.96 -11.78
CA HIS A 67 -2.86 -2.00 -12.63
C HIS A 67 -1.85 -1.05 -13.28
N PRO A 68 -1.94 -0.77 -14.60
CA PRO A 68 -0.98 0.09 -15.30
C PRO A 68 -1.03 1.55 -14.83
N ASP A 69 -2.21 2.04 -14.46
CA ASP A 69 -2.43 3.40 -13.95
C ASP A 69 -3.22 3.38 -12.62
N PRO A 70 -2.57 3.05 -11.49
CA PRO A 70 -3.26 2.86 -10.22
C PRO A 70 -3.79 4.19 -9.65
N TYR A 71 -4.87 4.14 -8.87
CA TYR A 71 -5.40 5.36 -8.25
C TYR A 71 -4.39 5.97 -7.26
N CYS A 72 -4.11 7.26 -7.48
CA CYS A 72 -3.31 8.08 -6.59
C CYS A 72 -4.16 9.21 -6.01
N HIS A 73 -4.08 9.41 -4.69
CA HIS A 73 -4.74 10.52 -4.05
C HIS A 73 -4.19 11.84 -4.61
N PRO A 74 -5.04 12.86 -4.88
CA PRO A 74 -4.59 14.07 -5.58
C PRO A 74 -3.37 14.75 -4.94
N THR A 75 -3.27 14.78 -3.61
CA THR A 75 -2.18 15.45 -2.88
C THR A 75 -1.03 14.55 -2.50
N ALA A 76 -1.14 13.23 -2.71
CA ALA A 76 -0.06 12.29 -2.43
C ALA A 76 1.03 12.38 -3.52
N PRO A 77 2.26 11.90 -3.26
CA PRO A 77 3.30 11.83 -4.29
C PRO A 77 2.82 11.11 -5.55
N GLY A 78 3.00 11.74 -6.71
CA GLY A 78 2.49 11.26 -8.01
C GLY A 78 1.01 11.54 -8.28
N GLY A 79 0.31 12.24 -7.38
CA GLY A 79 -1.06 12.69 -7.57
C GLY A 79 -1.13 14.01 -8.36
N SER A 80 -2.28 14.27 -9.00
CA SER A 80 -2.51 15.45 -9.85
C SER A 80 -2.30 16.82 -9.17
N LYS A 81 -2.40 16.91 -7.84
CA LYS A 81 -2.25 18.12 -7.04
C LYS A 81 -1.02 18.08 -6.11
N TYR A 82 -0.13 17.11 -6.30
CA TYR A 82 1.13 17.03 -5.56
C TYR A 82 1.95 18.30 -5.77
N GLU A 83 2.46 18.88 -4.69
CA GLU A 83 3.32 20.08 -4.70
C GLU A 83 2.73 21.33 -5.39
N ARG A 84 1.43 21.35 -5.69
CA ARG A 84 0.79 22.45 -6.42
C ARG A 84 0.88 23.80 -5.69
N ASN A 85 0.76 23.79 -4.37
CA ASN A 85 0.75 24.99 -3.51
C ASN A 85 1.74 24.82 -2.33
N LEU A 86 3.01 24.55 -2.62
CA LEU A 86 4.03 24.49 -1.56
C LEU A 86 4.22 25.87 -0.92
N PRO A 87 4.35 25.96 0.42
CA PRO A 87 4.77 27.20 1.05
C PRO A 87 6.18 27.56 0.58
N VAL A 88 6.43 28.85 0.39
CA VAL A 88 7.77 29.33 0.07
C VAL A 88 8.73 28.97 1.20
N HIS A 89 9.97 28.65 0.84
CA HIS A 89 11.01 28.42 1.83
C HIS A 89 11.27 29.72 2.60
N ASN A 90 11.62 29.59 3.88
CA ASN A 90 11.98 30.75 4.68
C ASN A 90 13.32 31.31 4.18
N THR A 91 13.31 32.53 3.65
CA THR A 91 14.51 33.26 3.22
C THR A 91 15.06 34.19 4.30
N ALA A 92 14.44 34.23 5.49
CA ALA A 92 14.93 35.07 6.57
C ALA A 92 16.34 34.61 7.01
N PRO A 93 17.25 35.54 7.32
CA PRO A 93 18.56 35.18 7.86
C PRO A 93 18.38 34.43 9.20
N PRO A 94 19.30 33.51 9.54
CA PRO A 94 19.28 32.86 10.84
C PRO A 94 19.37 33.92 11.95
N PRO A 95 18.75 33.68 13.12
CA PRO A 95 18.86 34.59 14.25
C PRO A 95 20.34 34.77 14.66
N PRO A 96 20.74 35.96 15.15
CA PRO A 96 22.11 36.20 15.58
C PRO A 96 22.50 35.23 16.70
N LEU A 97 23.73 34.71 16.63
CA LEU A 97 24.28 33.84 17.66
C LEU A 97 24.36 34.62 18.98
N LYS A 98 23.75 34.09 20.04
CA LYS A 98 23.94 34.60 21.40
C LYS A 98 25.26 34.04 21.90
N PHE A 99 26.27 34.92 22.02
CA PHE A 99 27.48 34.66 22.80
C PHE A 99 27.28 35.16 24.23
#